data_AF-A0A7X2MT71-F1
#
_entry.id   AF-A0A7X2MT71-F1
#
_cell.length_a   1.000
_cell.length_b   1.000
_cell.length_c   1.000
_cell.angle_alpha   90.00
_cell.angle_beta   90.00
_cell.angle_gamma   90.00
#
_symmetry.space_group_name_H-M   'P 1'
#
loop_
_entity.id
_entity.type
_entity.pdbx_description
1 polymer ?
#
loop_
_entity_poly.entity_id
_entity_poly.type
_entity_poly.pdbx_seq_one_letter_code
_entity_poly.pdbx_strand_id
1 'polypeptide(L)'
;TMAQIDDSSKKIGDITTMINSIAFQTNILALNAAVEAARAGEQGRGFAVVASEVRNLAQRSANAVKEIGALIEESSVRVESGVRLVNDAGKTMQEMMQAVNSVQGIISEIVTASSEQERGIRKVTIAVNEMDGVTQQNAALVQQMSAAASSLEDQAQQLSQTVEQFHLA
;
A
#
# COMPACT_ATOMS: atom_id res chain seq x y z
N THR A 1 14.52 15.16 -7.13
CA THR A 1 13.95 14.57 -5.89
C THR A 1 13.86 15.66 -4.82
N MET A 2 13.04 15.52 -3.79
CA MET A 2 12.95 16.52 -2.71
C MET A 2 14.31 16.81 -2.05
N ALA A 3 15.20 15.81 -1.97
CA ALA A 3 16.59 15.99 -1.51
C ALA A 3 17.41 16.95 -2.40
N GLN A 4 17.18 16.97 -3.71
CA GLN A 4 17.83 17.92 -4.62
C GLN A 4 17.28 19.34 -4.45
N ILE A 5 16.01 19.48 -4.05
CA ILE A 5 15.41 20.77 -3.75
C ILE A 5 16.00 21.32 -2.45
N ASP A 6 16.15 20.48 -1.42
CA ASP A 6 16.83 20.85 -0.17
C ASP A 6 18.28 21.32 -0.40
N ASP A 7 19.07 20.55 -1.16
CA ASP A 7 20.44 20.91 -1.53
C ASP A 7 20.51 22.23 -2.32
N SER A 8 19.55 22.44 -3.23
CA SER A 8 19.45 23.70 -4.00
C SER A 8 19.11 24.88 -3.09
N SER A 9 18.17 24.72 -2.16
CA SER A 9 17.80 25.76 -1.19
C SER A 9 18.98 26.16 -0.30
N LYS A 10 19.78 25.20 0.17
CA LYS A 10 21.01 25.47 0.94
C LYS A 10 22.01 26.30 0.14
N LYS A 11 22.26 25.94 -1.13
CA LYS A 11 23.12 26.72 -2.02
C LYS A 11 22.62 28.14 -2.23
N ILE A 12 21.32 28.34 -2.36
CA ILE A 12 20.74 29.69 -2.47
C ILE A 12 20.93 30.46 -1.14
N GLY A 13 20.82 29.80 0.01
CA GLY A 13 21.14 30.36 1.34
C GLY A 13 22.59 30.84 1.47
N ASP A 14 23.54 30.05 0.97
CA ASP A 14 24.96 30.43 0.94
C ASP A 14 25.20 31.64 0.04
N ILE A 15 24.58 31.66 -1.14
CA ILE A 15 24.67 32.78 -2.09
C ILE A 15 24.07 34.06 -1.50
N THR A 16 22.91 33.97 -0.84
CA THR A 16 22.29 35.14 -0.19
C THR A 16 23.16 35.67 0.95
N THR A 17 23.78 34.80 1.74
CA THR A 17 24.75 35.21 2.78
C THR A 17 25.95 35.95 2.17
N MET A 18 26.47 35.47 1.04
CA MET A 18 27.54 36.14 0.30
C MET A 18 27.10 37.51 -0.23
N ILE A 19 25.90 37.64 -0.82
CA ILE A 19 25.38 38.93 -1.31
C ILE A 19 25.20 39.92 -0.16
N ASN A 20 24.71 39.49 1.00
CA ASN A 20 24.60 40.35 2.19
C ASN A 20 25.98 40.88 2.62
N SER A 21 27.01 40.05 2.55
CA SER A 21 28.39 40.42 2.86
C SER A 21 28.92 41.47 1.87
N ILE A 22 28.64 41.31 0.57
CA ILE A 22 28.99 42.29 -0.48
C ILE A 22 28.26 43.62 -0.25
N ALA A 23 26.97 43.59 0.07
CA ALA A 23 26.19 44.78 0.38
C ALA A 23 26.75 45.52 1.59
N PHE A 24 27.14 44.79 2.64
CA PHE A 24 27.80 45.37 3.81
C PHE A 24 29.14 46.02 3.47
N GLN A 25 30.01 45.33 2.72
CA GLN A 25 31.29 45.89 2.26
C GLN A 25 31.09 47.15 1.41
N THR A 26 30.12 47.13 0.50
CA THR A 26 29.75 48.28 -0.35
C THR A 26 29.28 49.47 0.49
N ASN A 27 28.52 49.22 1.56
CA ASN A 27 28.10 50.26 2.50
C ASN A 27 29.30 50.89 3.25
N ILE A 28 30.29 50.08 3.65
CA ILE A 28 31.52 50.59 4.28
C ILE A 28 32.37 51.40 3.27
N LEU A 29 32.52 50.93 2.04
CA LEU A 29 33.20 51.66 0.97
C LEU A 29 32.56 53.02 0.69
N ALA A 30 31.22 53.06 0.62
CA ALA A 30 30.46 54.28 0.43
C ALA A 30 30.62 55.26 1.60
N LEU A 31 30.67 54.76 2.84
CA LEU A 31 30.94 55.58 4.02
C LEU A 31 32.34 56.22 3.96
N ASN A 32 33.36 55.43 3.61
CA ASN A 32 34.73 55.94 3.48
C ASN A 32 34.83 57.00 2.36
N ALA A 33 34.16 56.78 1.23
CA ALA A 33 34.09 57.76 0.14
C ALA A 33 33.40 59.07 0.56
N ALA A 34 32.34 58.98 1.37
CA ALA A 34 31.67 60.17 1.92
C ALA A 34 32.58 60.96 2.87
N VAL A 35 33.40 60.29 3.68
CA VAL A 35 34.40 60.93 4.56
C VAL A 35 35.48 61.64 3.75
N GLU A 36 36.02 61.00 2.72
CA GLU A 36 37.06 61.62 1.88
C GLU A 36 36.51 62.78 1.04
N ALA A 37 35.26 62.68 0.57
CA ALA A 37 34.57 63.78 -0.08
C ALA A 37 34.37 64.99 0.84
N ALA A 38 34.03 64.76 2.12
CA ALA A 38 33.95 65.83 3.11
C ALA A 38 35.32 66.47 3.37
N ARG A 39 36.40 65.67 3.34
CA ARG A 39 37.78 66.14 3.51
C ARG A 39 38.26 67.02 2.35
N ALA A 40 37.79 66.77 1.13
CA ALA A 40 38.09 67.57 -0.05
C ALA A 40 37.30 68.90 -0.16
N GLY A 41 36.39 69.17 0.78
CA GLY A 41 35.61 70.42 0.83
C GLY A 41 34.72 70.62 -0.40
N GLU A 42 34.72 71.83 -0.98
CA GLU A 42 33.87 72.16 -2.15
C GLU A 42 34.16 71.28 -3.39
N GLN A 43 35.41 70.82 -3.55
CA GLN A 43 35.79 69.95 -4.68
C GLN A 43 35.22 68.53 -4.55
N GLY A 44 34.80 68.13 -3.35
CA GLY A 44 34.23 66.81 -3.07
C GLY A 44 32.71 66.71 -3.18
N ARG A 45 31.98 67.81 -3.44
CA ARG A 45 30.50 67.81 -3.38
C ARG A 45 29.85 66.80 -4.34
N GLY A 46 30.38 66.67 -5.56
CA GLY A 46 29.90 65.67 -6.52
C GLY A 46 30.12 64.23 -6.05
N PHE A 47 31.29 63.96 -5.47
CA PHE A 47 31.63 62.64 -4.90
C PHE A 47 30.77 62.31 -3.66
N ALA A 48 30.45 63.29 -2.83
CA ALA A 48 29.60 63.09 -1.65
C ALA A 48 28.18 62.61 -2.03
N VAL A 49 27.61 63.14 -3.12
CA VAL A 49 26.29 62.71 -3.61
C VAL A 49 26.34 61.26 -4.10
N VAL A 50 27.35 60.92 -4.91
CA VAL A 50 27.52 59.54 -5.39
C VAL A 50 27.73 58.57 -4.24
N ALA A 51 28.55 58.93 -3.25
CA ALA A 51 28.76 58.10 -2.06
C ALA A 51 27.47 57.86 -1.27
N SER A 52 26.62 58.88 -1.13
CA SER A 52 25.30 58.74 -0.49
C SER A 52 24.37 57.80 -1.27
N GLU A 53 24.36 57.89 -2.60
CA GLU A 53 23.51 57.05 -3.45
C GLU A 53 23.97 55.58 -3.41
N VAL A 54 25.29 55.33 -3.49
CA VAL A 54 25.86 53.98 -3.35
C VAL A 54 25.53 53.39 -1.98
N ARG A 55 25.60 54.20 -0.91
CA ARG A 55 25.21 53.78 0.44
C ARG A 55 23.73 53.40 0.52
N ASN A 56 22.85 54.20 -0.08
CA ASN A 56 21.42 53.91 -0.12
C ASN A 56 21.15 52.59 -0.86
N LEU A 57 21.78 52.39 -2.02
CA LEU A 57 21.65 51.17 -2.81
C LEU A 57 22.15 49.93 -2.04
N ALA A 58 23.28 50.03 -1.36
CA ALA A 58 23.81 48.97 -0.52
C ALA A 58 22.85 48.58 0.62
N GLN A 59 22.24 49.58 1.29
CA GLN A 59 21.25 49.33 2.35
C GLN A 59 19.98 48.67 1.80
N ARG A 60 19.49 49.12 0.63
CA ARG A 60 18.34 48.51 -0.05
C ARG A 60 18.63 47.06 -0.45
N SER A 61 19.83 46.79 -0.96
CA SER A 61 20.27 45.44 -1.29
C SER A 61 20.31 44.53 -0.05
N ALA A 62 20.87 45.00 1.06
CA ALA A 62 20.91 44.24 2.31
C ALA A 62 19.50 43.91 2.85
N ASN A 63 18.55 44.85 2.74
CA ASN A 63 17.16 44.60 3.14
C ASN A 63 16.50 43.54 2.25
N ALA A 64 16.65 43.63 0.93
CA ALA A 64 16.11 42.64 -0.02
C ALA A 64 16.70 41.24 0.25
N VAL A 65 18.00 41.15 0.53
CA VAL A 65 18.64 39.87 0.85
C VAL A 65 18.09 39.25 2.14
N LYS A 66 17.77 40.05 3.16
CA LYS A 66 17.12 39.54 4.39
C LYS A 66 15.74 38.95 4.10
N GLU A 67 14.93 39.61 3.27
CA GLU A 67 13.62 39.11 2.86
C GLU A 67 13.74 37.80 2.07
N ILE A 68 14.68 37.73 1.12
CA ILE A 68 14.95 36.50 0.37
C ILE A 68 15.42 35.38 1.30
N GLY A 69 16.31 35.68 2.26
CA GLY A 69 16.78 34.71 3.25
C GLY A 69 15.64 34.11 4.08
N ALA A 70 14.69 34.95 4.53
CA ALA A 70 13.51 34.47 5.25
C ALA A 70 12.63 33.54 4.41
N LEU A 71 12.43 33.86 3.12
CA LEU A 71 11.67 33.02 2.20
C LEU A 71 12.37 31.68 1.90
N ILE A 72 13.69 31.67 1.82
CA ILE A 72 14.47 30.43 1.64
C ILE A 72 14.33 29.54 2.87
N GLU A 73 14.43 30.12 4.06
CA GLU A 73 14.28 29.38 5.32
C GLU A 73 12.87 28.75 5.41
N GLU A 74 11.83 29.54 5.12
CA GLU A 74 10.45 29.04 5.07
C GLU A 74 10.29 27.90 4.05
N SER A 75 10.89 28.06 2.87
CA SER A 75 10.88 27.04 1.82
C SER A 75 11.60 25.76 2.26
N SER A 76 12.74 25.87 2.95
CA SER A 76 13.48 24.71 3.46
C SER A 76 12.64 23.92 4.46
N VAL A 77 11.98 24.59 5.41
CA VAL A 77 11.06 23.95 6.37
C VAL A 77 9.92 23.21 5.67
N ARG A 78 9.33 23.82 4.63
CA ARG A 78 8.25 23.18 3.84
C ARG A 78 8.75 21.96 3.08
N VAL A 79 9.93 22.03 2.49
CA VAL A 79 10.55 20.89 1.78
C VAL A 79 10.83 19.75 2.75
N GLU A 80 11.39 20.04 3.93
CA GLU A 80 11.67 19.03 4.95
C GLU A 80 10.39 18.31 5.42
N SER A 81 9.32 19.08 5.66
CA SER A 81 8.00 18.51 5.96
C SER A 81 7.47 17.63 4.83
N GLY A 82 7.61 18.09 3.57
CA GLY A 82 7.24 17.32 2.38
C GLY A 82 8.04 16.02 2.25
N VAL A 83 9.34 16.02 2.57
CA VAL A 83 10.18 14.81 2.59
C VAL A 83 9.63 13.80 3.60
N ARG A 84 9.28 14.23 4.80
CA ARG A 84 8.71 13.35 5.83
C ARG A 84 7.40 12.70 5.36
N LEU A 85 6.48 13.50 4.83
CA LEU A 85 5.20 12.99 4.31
C LEU A 85 5.38 11.97 3.18
N VAL A 86 6.31 12.23 2.26
CA VAL A 86 6.61 11.30 1.16
C VAL A 86 7.24 10.00 1.68
N ASN A 87 8.12 10.08 2.68
CA ASN A 87 8.70 8.88 3.31
C ASN A 87 7.63 8.04 4.02
N ASP A 88 6.72 8.68 4.75
CA ASP A 88 5.61 8.00 5.42
C ASP A 88 4.67 7.35 4.40
N ALA A 89 4.33 8.06 3.32
CA ALA A 89 3.56 7.49 2.21
C ALA A 89 4.29 6.29 1.59
N GLY A 90 5.62 6.38 1.41
CA GLY A 90 6.45 5.28 0.93
C GLY A 90 6.40 4.05 1.84
N LYS A 91 6.43 4.23 3.15
CA LYS A 91 6.28 3.15 4.13
C LYS A 91 4.90 2.50 4.05
N THR A 92 3.83 3.29 4.01
CA THR A 92 2.46 2.78 3.86
C THR A 92 2.28 1.99 2.56
N MET A 93 2.90 2.43 1.46
CA MET A 93 2.89 1.69 0.20
C MET A 93 3.64 0.35 0.31
N GLN A 94 4.74 0.27 1.07
CA GLN A 94 5.42 -1.00 1.33
C GLN A 94 4.58 -1.96 2.17
N GLU A 95 3.90 -1.46 3.21
CA GLU A 95 2.97 -2.25 4.02
C GLU A 95 1.80 -2.77 3.17
N MET A 96 1.27 -1.94 2.28
CA MET A 96 0.22 -2.33 1.34
C MET A 96 0.70 -3.44 0.38
N MET A 97 1.92 -3.35 -0.15
CA MET A 97 2.51 -4.40 -0.99
C MET A 97 2.66 -5.72 -0.23
N GLN A 98 3.04 -5.69 1.04
CA GLN A 98 3.12 -6.89 1.89
C GLN A 98 1.74 -7.52 2.12
N ALA A 99 0.72 -6.69 2.36
CA ALA A 99 -0.66 -7.15 2.53
C ALA A 99 -1.19 -7.82 1.23
N VAL A 100 -0.94 -7.22 0.07
CA VAL A 100 -1.31 -7.78 -1.24
C VAL A 100 -0.63 -9.14 -1.47
N ASN A 101 0.66 -9.27 -1.16
CA ASN A 101 1.38 -10.55 -1.26
C ASN A 101 0.79 -11.61 -0.33
N SER A 102 0.36 -11.22 0.88
CA SER A 102 -0.27 -12.13 1.84
C SER A 102 -1.62 -12.65 1.32
N VAL A 103 -2.44 -11.75 0.73
CA VAL A 103 -3.71 -12.12 0.08
C VAL A 103 -3.47 -13.06 -1.09
N GLN A 104 -2.43 -12.82 -1.90
CA GLN A 104 -2.05 -13.73 -2.98
C GLN A 104 -1.70 -15.14 -2.46
N GLY A 105 -0.99 -15.22 -1.33
CA GLY A 105 -0.70 -16.50 -0.66
C GLY A 105 -1.97 -17.23 -0.25
N ILE A 106 -2.90 -16.54 0.42
CA ILE A 106 -4.20 -17.10 0.84
C ILE A 106 -4.99 -17.62 -0.37
N ILE A 107 -5.03 -16.88 -1.47
CA ILE A 107 -5.71 -17.32 -2.69
C ILE A 107 -5.08 -18.62 -3.24
N SER A 108 -3.75 -18.74 -3.21
CA SER A 108 -3.06 -19.96 -3.63
C SER A 108 -3.42 -21.17 -2.75
N GLU A 109 -3.54 -20.96 -1.43
CA GLU A 109 -4.01 -21.99 -0.50
C GLU A 109 -5.47 -22.38 -0.77
N ILE A 110 -6.36 -21.41 -1.03
CA ILE A 110 -7.77 -21.67 -1.38
C ILE A 110 -7.88 -22.52 -2.65
N VAL A 111 -7.08 -22.21 -3.67
CA VAL A 111 -7.07 -22.99 -4.94
C VAL A 111 -6.66 -24.43 -4.67
N THR A 112 -5.63 -24.63 -3.85
CA THR A 112 -5.13 -25.96 -3.48
C THR A 112 -6.19 -26.74 -2.70
N ALA A 113 -6.75 -26.13 -1.65
CA ALA A 113 -7.80 -26.73 -0.82
C ALA A 113 -9.06 -27.05 -1.65
N SER A 114 -9.43 -26.18 -2.59
CA SER A 114 -10.57 -26.37 -3.48
C SER A 114 -10.36 -27.58 -4.41
N SER A 115 -9.14 -27.77 -4.94
CA SER A 115 -8.80 -28.94 -5.75
C SER A 115 -8.85 -30.24 -4.92
N GLU A 116 -8.41 -30.21 -3.66
CA GLU A 116 -8.53 -31.35 -2.75
C GLU A 116 -9.98 -31.67 -2.40
N GLN A 117 -10.80 -30.65 -2.12
CA GLN A 117 -12.24 -30.81 -1.91
C GLN A 117 -12.93 -31.43 -3.13
N GLU A 118 -12.59 -30.98 -4.33
CA GLU A 118 -13.13 -31.54 -5.58
C GLU A 118 -12.80 -33.04 -5.71
N ARG A 119 -11.56 -33.44 -5.38
CA ARG A 119 -11.14 -34.86 -5.34
C ARG A 119 -11.90 -35.63 -4.25
N GLY A 120 -12.11 -35.02 -3.08
CA GLY A 120 -12.87 -35.61 -1.98
C GLY A 120 -14.32 -35.86 -2.36
N ILE A 121 -14.98 -34.86 -2.95
CA ILE A 121 -16.37 -34.95 -3.42
C ILE A 121 -16.52 -36.06 -4.45
N ARG A 122 -15.60 -36.18 -5.43
CA ARG A 122 -15.62 -37.29 -6.39
C ARG A 122 -15.63 -38.66 -5.71
N LYS A 123 -14.83 -38.86 -4.67
CA LYS A 123 -14.81 -40.12 -3.91
C LYS A 123 -16.13 -40.36 -3.18
N VAL A 124 -16.70 -39.32 -2.56
CA VAL A 124 -18.01 -39.40 -1.90
C VAL A 124 -19.09 -39.77 -2.92
N THR A 125 -19.12 -39.16 -4.09
CA THR A 125 -20.08 -39.50 -5.16
C THR A 125 -19.99 -40.96 -5.57
N ILE A 126 -18.79 -41.51 -5.72
CA ILE A 126 -18.60 -42.94 -6.04
C ILE A 126 -19.18 -43.82 -4.93
N ALA A 127 -18.85 -43.53 -3.66
CA ALA A 127 -19.33 -44.31 -2.52
C ALA A 127 -20.86 -44.26 -2.38
N VAL A 128 -21.48 -43.10 -2.65
CA VAL A 128 -22.95 -42.96 -2.64
C VAL A 128 -23.61 -43.78 -3.74
N ASN A 129 -23.04 -43.79 -4.95
CA ASN A 129 -23.56 -44.62 -6.05
C ASN A 129 -23.44 -46.13 -5.75
N GLU A 130 -22.34 -46.55 -5.11
CA GLU A 130 -22.18 -47.95 -4.68
C GLU A 130 -23.20 -48.31 -3.59
N MET A 131 -23.41 -47.44 -2.60
CA MET A 131 -24.45 -47.62 -1.58
C MET A 131 -25.85 -47.70 -2.19
N ASP A 132 -26.16 -46.88 -3.19
CA ASP A 132 -27.44 -46.94 -3.91
C ASP A 132 -27.62 -48.30 -4.60
N GLY A 133 -26.58 -48.79 -5.28
CA GLY A 133 -26.59 -50.12 -5.91
C GLY A 133 -26.86 -51.26 -4.92
N VAL A 134 -26.18 -51.26 -3.77
CA VAL A 134 -26.42 -52.25 -2.70
C VAL A 134 -27.83 -52.10 -2.11
N THR A 135 -28.32 -50.88 -1.95
CA THR A 135 -29.67 -50.61 -1.45
C THR A 135 -30.74 -51.16 -2.39
N GLN A 136 -30.57 -50.96 -3.70
CA GLN A 136 -31.46 -51.54 -4.72
C GLN A 136 -31.38 -53.07 -4.76
N GLN A 137 -30.18 -53.63 -4.63
CA GLN A 137 -30.00 -55.09 -4.54
C GLN A 137 -30.71 -55.66 -3.31
N ASN A 138 -30.60 -55.01 -2.16
CA ASN A 138 -31.30 -55.42 -0.94
C ASN A 138 -32.82 -55.38 -1.11
N ALA A 139 -33.36 -54.35 -1.77
CA ALA A 139 -34.78 -54.28 -2.08
C ALA A 139 -35.23 -55.44 -2.98
N ALA A 140 -34.45 -55.78 -4.01
CA ALA A 140 -34.73 -56.91 -4.89
C ALA A 140 -34.66 -58.26 -4.15
N LEU A 141 -33.66 -58.45 -3.29
CA LEU A 141 -33.54 -59.64 -2.44
C LEU A 141 -34.73 -59.79 -1.50
N VAL A 142 -35.20 -58.69 -0.89
CA VAL A 142 -36.41 -58.70 -0.05
C VAL A 142 -37.64 -59.12 -0.84
N GLN A 143 -37.80 -58.62 -2.07
CA GLN A 143 -38.90 -59.05 -2.94
C GLN A 143 -38.82 -60.55 -3.29
N GLN A 144 -37.64 -61.05 -3.62
CA GLN A 144 -37.42 -62.47 -3.88
C GLN A 144 -37.69 -63.34 -2.65
N MET A 145 -37.26 -62.90 -1.46
CA MET A 145 -37.52 -63.60 -0.20
C MET A 145 -39.01 -63.65 0.12
N SER A 146 -39.75 -62.55 -0.08
CA SER A 146 -41.20 -62.52 0.10
C SER A 146 -41.91 -63.50 -0.84
N ALA A 147 -41.49 -63.58 -2.11
CA ALA A 147 -42.04 -64.54 -3.07
C ALA A 147 -41.72 -66.00 -2.69
N ALA A 148 -40.49 -66.27 -2.25
CA ALA A 148 -40.09 -67.59 -1.77
C ALA A 148 -40.86 -68.01 -0.52
N ALA A 149 -41.07 -67.08 0.43
CA ALA A 149 -41.87 -67.31 1.63
C ALA A 149 -43.33 -67.66 1.27
N SER A 150 -43.95 -66.91 0.35
CA SER A 150 -45.31 -67.21 -0.14
C SER A 150 -45.39 -68.60 -0.81
N SER A 151 -44.40 -68.97 -1.63
CA SER A 151 -44.38 -70.28 -2.27
C SER A 151 -44.20 -71.43 -1.27
N LEU A 152 -43.39 -71.24 -0.23
CA LEU A 152 -43.24 -72.21 0.86
C LEU A 152 -44.52 -72.36 1.67
N GLU A 153 -45.24 -71.26 1.91
CA GLU A 153 -46.56 -71.28 2.56
C GLU A 153 -47.58 -72.09 1.74
N ASP A 154 -47.66 -71.84 0.43
CA ASP A 154 -48.54 -72.60 -0.48
C ASP A 154 -48.21 -74.11 -0.48
N GLN A 155 -46.92 -74.46 -0.53
CA GLN A 155 -46.46 -75.86 -0.50
C GLN A 155 -46.80 -76.54 0.84
N ALA A 156 -46.62 -75.84 1.96
CA ALA A 156 -46.99 -76.34 3.27
C ALA A 156 -48.50 -76.59 3.38
N GLN A 157 -49.32 -75.69 2.80
CA GLN A 157 -50.76 -75.85 2.77
C GLN A 157 -51.20 -77.04 1.90
N GLN A 158 -50.59 -77.24 0.73
CA GLN A 158 -50.83 -78.43 -0.11
C GLN A 158 -50.44 -79.73 0.58
N LEU A 159 -49.30 -79.77 1.27
CA LEU A 159 -48.88 -80.94 2.04
C LEU A 159 -49.87 -81.25 3.17
N SER A 160 -50.34 -80.24 3.91
CA SER A 160 -51.36 -80.40 4.95
C SER A 160 -52.65 -81.02 4.39
N GLN A 161 -53.16 -80.48 3.28
CA GLN A 161 -54.36 -81.00 2.60
C GLN A 161 -54.17 -82.45 2.12
N THR A 162 -52.96 -82.79 1.65
CA THR A 162 -52.65 -84.15 1.19
C THR A 162 -52.67 -85.14 2.36
N VAL A 163 -52.10 -84.77 3.51
CA VAL A 163 -52.11 -85.60 4.72
C VAL A 163 -53.53 -85.80 5.26
N GLU A 164 -54.39 -84.77 5.21
CA GLU A 164 -55.81 -84.89 5.61
C GLU A 164 -56.61 -85.92 4.76
N GLN A 165 -56.22 -86.12 3.49
CA GLN A 165 -56.86 -87.13 2.64
C GLN A 165 -56.41 -88.56 2.96
N PHE A 166 -55.24 -88.74 3.57
CA PHE A 166 -54.78 -90.07 4.01
C PHE A 166 -55.51 -90.48 5.30
N HIS A 167 -56.63 -91.19 5.15
CA HIS A 167 -57.23 -91.96 6.24
C HIS A 167 -56.38 -93.21 6.53
N LEU A 168 -55.92 -93.36 7.77
CA LEU A 168 -55.38 -94.62 8.27
C LEU A 168 -56.52 -95.64 8.41
N ALA A 169 -56.34 -96.80 7.78
CA ALA A 169 -57.26 -97.95 7.87
C ALA A 169 -57.19 -98.64 9.24
#